data_AF-K7S8C2-F1
#
_entry.id   AF-K7S8C2-F1
#
_cell.length_a   1.000
_cell.length_b   1.000
_cell.length_c   1.000
_cell.angle_alpha   90.00
_cell.angle_beta   90.00
_cell.angle_gamma   90.00
#
_symmetry.space_group_name_H-M   'P 1'
#
loop_
_entity.id
_entity.type
_entity.pdbx_description
1 polymer ?
#
loop_
_entity_poly.entity_id
_entity_poly.type
_entity_poly.pdbx_seq_one_letter_code
_entity_poly.pdbx_strand_id
1 'polypeptide(L)'
;MITAEEIDQRAIGRIVEEAVSGWSICAPTWAAAVFDRSGVIAFASAASQGFERPARGDIFRIASMSKSFLVACMLLLVERGDLDLDAPVDRYIPSFQTPSTDVVTVKMLISNASGLPEDNGWSDHNLDLPRAEFIALLRKGFHFTEPPGQAYQYSNVAFTVASMILEIVSGERYETFLNHEILEPLGLDSTRYRAGDDPQSAPLARGFSTFDRGISWVAREFAEPGATAPVGALFSTVDDIAQWSAWLSAPFQADAHGGGDVARPRLSLLSGASRARMQRIHTPIPSIAGRWTSPRDDAAGYGLGLFVEHDSRFGPIAQHSGGLPGLSANMRWQLDSGIGVVAYATSEGQPVSDRAADLLDAVLRARDVPARHIRLWPQTFEAARRIDSMLRGGADHRKVSDLLAGSVFADMPAEIRRNQFEAAVARAGGLSHDVAPLADRALWCVSAAQLVWRLPCARSDLQVRIELAEVARQPVQRLVIEPLGAELAGLPADRDLVVRHHRPVLP
;
A
#
# COMPACT_ATOMS: atom_id res chain seq x y z
N MET A 1 21.51 24.77 16.27
CA MET A 1 21.00 24.77 14.89
C MET A 1 20.06 23.59 14.78
N ILE A 2 18.85 23.79 14.26
CA ILE A 2 17.87 22.72 14.06
C ILE A 2 18.29 21.96 12.80
N THR A 3 18.29 20.62 12.82
CA THR A 3 18.65 19.82 11.63
C THR A 3 17.53 19.87 10.58
N ALA A 4 17.83 19.54 9.32
CA ALA A 4 16.81 19.43 8.28
C ALA A 4 15.72 18.39 8.63
N GLU A 5 16.13 17.30 9.28
CA GLU A 5 15.25 16.25 9.80
C GLU A 5 14.32 16.75 10.90
N GLU A 6 14.83 17.55 11.85
CA GLU A 6 14.02 18.18 12.89
C GLU A 6 13.02 19.22 12.33
N ILE A 7 13.40 19.93 11.26
CA ILE A 7 12.50 20.87 10.57
C ILE A 7 11.36 20.10 9.89
N ASP A 8 11.70 19.01 9.19
CA ASP A 8 10.74 18.15 8.51
C ASP A 8 9.76 17.50 9.51
N GLN A 9 10.26 16.97 10.62
CA GLN A 9 9.42 16.38 11.66
C GLN A 9 8.46 17.40 12.29
N ARG A 10 8.90 18.64 12.53
CA ARG A 10 8.01 19.72 12.99
C ARG A 10 6.98 20.14 11.95
N ALA A 11 7.32 20.08 10.66
CA ALA A 11 6.37 20.36 9.59
C ALA A 11 5.27 19.29 9.55
N ILE A 12 5.64 18.01 9.63
CA ILE A 12 4.69 16.89 9.69
C ILE A 12 3.83 16.98 10.95
N GLY A 13 4.42 17.29 12.11
CA GLY A 13 3.67 17.48 13.36
C GLY A 13 2.54 18.51 13.22
N ARG A 14 2.82 19.67 12.60
CA ARG A 14 1.81 20.70 12.34
C ARG A 14 0.71 20.22 11.38
N ILE A 15 1.06 19.52 10.30
CA ILE A 15 0.08 18.96 9.35
C ILE A 15 -0.89 18.02 10.09
N VAL A 16 -0.37 17.16 10.96
CA VAL A 16 -1.19 16.20 11.72
C VAL A 16 -2.08 16.92 12.72
N GLU A 17 -1.56 17.88 13.49
CA GLU A 17 -2.34 18.67 14.45
C GLU A 17 -3.44 19.48 13.78
N GLU A 18 -3.14 20.17 12.68
CA GLU A 18 -4.11 20.96 11.90
C GLU A 18 -5.19 20.07 11.30
N ALA A 19 -4.81 18.92 10.72
CA ALA A 19 -5.76 17.98 10.15
C ALA A 19 -6.73 17.43 11.20
N VAL A 20 -6.22 16.85 12.29
CA VAL A 20 -7.04 16.23 13.33
C VAL A 20 -7.91 17.26 14.05
N SER A 21 -7.40 18.48 14.27
CA SER A 21 -8.22 19.57 14.85
C SER A 21 -9.34 20.03 13.92
N GLY A 22 -9.16 19.90 12.61
CA GLY A 22 -10.15 20.22 11.59
C GLY A 22 -11.17 19.10 11.32
N TRP A 23 -10.99 17.90 11.87
CA TRP A 23 -11.94 16.82 11.71
C TRP A 23 -13.23 17.13 12.45
N SER A 24 -14.35 17.11 11.74
CA SER A 24 -15.66 17.24 12.38
C SER A 24 -15.87 16.07 13.34
N ILE A 25 -16.00 16.40 14.62
CA ILE A 25 -16.04 15.42 15.69
C ILE A 25 -17.49 14.92 15.83
N CYS A 26 -17.88 13.96 14.98
CA CYS A 26 -19.08 13.13 15.18
C CYS A 26 -18.71 11.81 15.86
N ALA A 27 -17.68 11.82 16.73
CA ALA A 27 -17.29 10.71 17.60
C ALA A 27 -16.82 11.27 18.95
N PRO A 28 -16.86 10.52 20.05
CA PRO A 28 -16.34 11.01 21.32
C PRO A 28 -14.88 11.42 21.24
N THR A 29 -14.06 10.62 20.55
CA THR A 29 -12.64 10.87 20.37
C THR A 29 -12.14 10.45 19.00
N TRP A 30 -11.07 11.11 18.56
CA TRP A 30 -10.28 10.77 17.39
C TRP A 30 -8.81 10.69 17.78
N ALA A 31 -8.06 9.82 17.11
CA ALA A 31 -6.61 9.75 17.20
C ALA A 31 -6.03 9.45 15.83
N ALA A 32 -4.90 10.05 15.48
CA ALA A 32 -4.18 9.75 14.26
C ALA A 32 -2.68 9.84 14.47
N ALA A 33 -1.95 8.94 13.83
CA ALA A 33 -0.51 8.98 13.76
C ALA A 33 -0.04 8.89 12.31
N VAL A 34 0.99 9.65 11.98
CA VAL A 34 1.79 9.46 10.78
C VAL A 34 3.03 8.67 11.18
N PHE A 35 3.39 7.68 10.37
CA PHE A 35 4.56 6.84 10.58
C PHE A 35 5.38 6.72 9.30
N ASP A 36 6.64 6.32 9.46
CA ASP A 36 7.45 5.72 8.41
C ASP A 36 8.08 4.42 8.92
N ARG A 37 9.07 3.88 8.20
CA ARG A 37 9.72 2.62 8.59
C ARG A 37 10.50 2.67 9.90
N SER A 38 10.73 3.86 10.46
CA SER A 38 11.34 4.05 11.79
C SER A 38 10.32 4.02 12.94
N GLY A 39 9.02 4.12 12.63
CA GLY A 39 7.93 4.18 13.60
C GLY A 39 7.07 5.43 13.45
N VAL A 40 6.27 5.74 14.48
CA VAL A 40 5.41 6.94 14.49
C VAL A 40 6.26 8.20 14.62
N ILE A 41 6.13 9.11 13.64
CA ILE A 41 6.87 10.37 13.53
C ILE A 41 6.05 11.59 13.98
N ALA A 42 4.72 11.48 13.98
CA ALA A 42 3.80 12.50 14.48
C ALA A 42 2.48 11.87 14.95
N PHE A 43 1.84 12.47 15.97
CA PHE A 43 0.59 12.01 16.55
C PHE A 43 -0.26 13.22 16.98
N ALA A 44 -1.56 13.17 16.74
CA ALA A 44 -2.52 14.08 17.34
C ALA A 44 -3.82 13.37 17.67
N SER A 45 -4.56 13.93 18.63
CA SER A 45 -5.85 13.43 19.04
C SER A 45 -6.80 14.57 19.37
N ALA A 46 -8.10 14.29 19.25
CA ALA A 46 -9.18 15.22 19.54
C ALA A 46 -10.29 14.52 20.33
N ALA A 47 -11.07 15.32 21.07
CA ALA A 47 -12.18 14.83 21.86
C ALA A 47 -13.35 15.81 21.83
N SER A 48 -14.57 15.26 21.85
CA SER A 48 -15.80 15.99 22.10
C SER A 48 -15.86 16.49 23.54
N GLN A 49 -16.72 17.48 23.79
CA GLN A 49 -16.96 17.97 25.15
C GLN A 49 -17.41 16.82 26.07
N GLY A 50 -16.78 16.71 27.24
CA GLY A 50 -17.07 15.65 28.22
C GLY A 50 -16.26 14.35 28.03
N PHE A 51 -15.40 14.29 27.02
CA PHE A 51 -14.45 13.19 26.81
C PHE A 51 -13.00 13.67 26.91
N GLU A 52 -12.12 12.77 27.31
CA GLU A 52 -10.68 13.02 27.36
C GLU A 52 -10.03 12.67 26.03
N ARG A 53 -8.98 13.42 25.68
CA ARG A 53 -8.20 13.14 24.46
C ARG A 53 -7.43 11.84 24.66
N PRO A 54 -7.49 10.91 23.69
CA PRO A 54 -6.67 9.71 23.75
C PRO A 54 -5.18 10.03 23.75
N ALA A 55 -4.42 9.28 24.54
CA ALA A 55 -2.97 9.27 24.48
C ALA A 55 -2.48 8.39 23.34
N ARG A 56 -1.23 8.60 22.90
CA ARG A 56 -0.59 7.79 21.85
C ARG A 56 -0.56 6.30 22.20
N GLY A 57 -0.35 5.97 23.47
CA GLY A 57 -0.31 4.59 23.95
C GLY A 57 -1.67 3.95 24.18
N ASP A 58 -2.78 4.67 24.01
CA ASP A 58 -4.11 4.10 24.23
C ASP A 58 -4.40 3.01 23.18
N ILE A 59 -5.06 1.96 23.64
CA ILE A 59 -5.42 0.80 22.84
C ILE A 59 -6.81 1.03 22.24
N PHE A 60 -6.95 0.73 20.95
CA PHE A 60 -8.18 0.81 20.20
C PHE A 60 -8.51 -0.56 19.62
N ARG A 61 -9.80 -0.89 19.50
CA ARG A 61 -10.21 -2.01 18.65
C ARG A 61 -9.84 -1.66 17.20
N ILE A 62 -9.26 -2.60 16.45
CA ILE A 62 -8.85 -2.35 15.05
C ILE A 62 -9.77 -3.01 14.02
N ALA A 63 -10.77 -3.77 14.48
CA ALA A 63 -11.78 -4.38 13.64
C ALA A 63 -11.15 -5.08 12.42
N SER A 64 -11.67 -4.86 11.21
CA SER A 64 -11.26 -5.56 10.00
C SER A 64 -9.78 -5.41 9.59
N MET A 65 -9.01 -4.49 10.17
CA MET A 65 -7.54 -4.48 10.04
C MET A 65 -6.91 -5.81 10.48
N SER A 66 -7.58 -6.54 11.39
CA SER A 66 -7.23 -7.89 11.87
C SER A 66 -7.04 -8.91 10.75
N LYS A 67 -7.70 -8.74 9.60
CA LYS A 67 -7.63 -9.68 8.48
C LYS A 67 -6.22 -9.82 7.91
N SER A 68 -5.46 -8.74 7.90
CA SER A 68 -4.06 -8.75 7.44
C SER A 68 -3.18 -9.64 8.34
N PHE A 69 -3.44 -9.68 9.64
CA PHE A 69 -2.73 -10.54 10.60
C PHE A 69 -3.04 -12.02 10.35
N LEU A 70 -4.32 -12.36 10.17
CA LEU A 70 -4.74 -13.72 9.82
C LEU A 70 -4.06 -14.20 8.53
N VAL A 71 -4.03 -13.35 7.51
CA VAL A 71 -3.37 -13.68 6.23
C VAL A 71 -1.88 -13.92 6.40
N ALA A 72 -1.17 -13.13 7.22
CA ALA A 72 0.24 -13.36 7.49
C ALA A 72 0.48 -14.72 8.16
N CYS A 73 -0.36 -15.10 9.14
CA CYS A 73 -0.29 -16.43 9.73
C CYS A 73 -0.52 -17.55 8.70
N MET A 74 -1.47 -17.37 7.78
CA MET A 74 -1.71 -18.34 6.71
C MET A 74 -0.51 -18.44 5.76
N LEU A 75 0.11 -17.30 5.41
CA LEU A 75 1.30 -17.30 4.55
C LEU A 75 2.52 -17.92 5.23
N LEU A 76 2.63 -17.89 6.56
CA LEU A 76 3.64 -18.68 7.28
C LEU A 76 3.46 -20.18 7.04
N LEU A 77 2.23 -20.69 7.11
CA LEU A 77 1.93 -22.09 6.81
C LEU A 77 2.20 -22.44 5.33
N VAL A 78 2.03 -21.48 4.42
CA VAL A 78 2.39 -21.64 3.01
C VAL A 78 3.91 -21.76 2.84
N GLU A 79 4.70 -20.92 3.52
CA GLU A 79 6.16 -20.98 3.47
C GLU A 79 6.72 -22.27 4.11
N ARG A 80 6.01 -22.84 5.09
CA ARG A 80 6.31 -24.16 5.68
C ARG A 80 5.94 -25.33 4.76
N GLY A 81 5.11 -25.11 3.75
CA GLY A 81 4.59 -26.15 2.85
C GLY A 81 3.36 -26.89 3.38
N ASP A 82 2.79 -26.43 4.49
CA ASP A 82 1.64 -27.06 5.16
C ASP A 82 0.30 -26.62 4.54
N LEU A 83 0.25 -25.41 3.99
CA LEU A 83 -0.93 -24.82 3.35
C LEU A 83 -0.67 -24.50 1.88
N ASP A 84 -1.62 -24.86 1.01
CA ASP A 84 -1.62 -24.49 -0.41
C ASP A 84 -2.77 -23.51 -0.66
N LEU A 85 -2.42 -22.31 -1.16
CA LEU A 85 -3.41 -21.27 -1.44
C LEU A 85 -4.32 -21.63 -2.62
N ASP A 86 -3.84 -22.41 -3.58
CA ASP A 86 -4.58 -22.77 -4.78
C ASP A 86 -5.34 -24.10 -4.60
N ALA A 87 -5.19 -24.77 -3.45
CA ALA A 87 -5.97 -25.94 -3.09
C ALA A 87 -7.44 -25.58 -2.80
N PRO A 88 -8.36 -26.52 -3.08
CA PRO A 88 -9.78 -26.32 -2.80
C PRO A 88 -10.03 -26.32 -1.29
N VAL A 89 -11.01 -25.54 -0.84
CA VAL A 89 -11.35 -25.39 0.58
C VAL A 89 -11.80 -26.72 1.20
N ASP A 90 -12.52 -27.55 0.43
CA ASP A 90 -13.02 -28.86 0.87
C ASP A 90 -11.92 -29.89 1.18
N ARG A 91 -10.70 -29.69 0.68
CA ARG A 91 -9.51 -30.46 1.08
C ARG A 91 -9.22 -30.32 2.57
N TYR A 92 -9.44 -29.12 3.13
CA TYR A 92 -9.17 -28.81 4.53
C TYR A 92 -10.44 -28.91 5.39
N ILE A 93 -11.59 -28.55 4.83
CA ILE A 93 -12.89 -28.57 5.49
C ILE A 93 -13.88 -29.37 4.63
N PRO A 94 -13.93 -30.71 4.74
CA PRO A 94 -14.79 -31.55 3.91
C PRO A 94 -16.29 -31.24 4.01
N SER A 95 -16.71 -30.55 5.08
CA SER A 95 -18.09 -30.10 5.26
C SER A 95 -18.42 -28.78 4.54
N PHE A 96 -17.45 -28.12 3.91
CA PHE A 96 -17.69 -26.90 3.15
C PHE A 96 -18.44 -27.23 1.85
N GLN A 97 -19.63 -26.65 1.69
CA GLN A 97 -20.50 -26.90 0.53
C GLN A 97 -20.46 -25.68 -0.43
N THR A 98 -20.32 -25.93 -1.73
CA THR A 98 -20.43 -24.92 -2.79
C THR A 98 -21.67 -25.19 -3.66
N PRO A 99 -22.32 -24.16 -4.23
CA PRO A 99 -23.56 -24.32 -5.00
C PRO A 99 -23.45 -25.00 -6.38
N SER A 100 -22.33 -25.62 -6.76
CA SER A 100 -22.13 -26.25 -8.09
C SER A 100 -20.83 -27.09 -8.14
N THR A 101 -20.37 -27.44 -9.35
CA THR A 101 -19.02 -27.96 -9.65
C THR A 101 -17.89 -26.94 -9.46
N ASP A 102 -18.20 -25.70 -9.07
CA ASP A 102 -17.21 -24.64 -8.94
C ASP A 102 -16.36 -24.81 -7.67
N VAL A 103 -15.05 -24.69 -7.86
CA VAL A 103 -14.05 -24.86 -6.81
C VAL A 103 -13.74 -23.51 -6.16
N VAL A 104 -13.97 -23.42 -4.85
CA VAL A 104 -13.45 -22.32 -4.04
C VAL A 104 -12.07 -22.70 -3.52
N THR A 105 -11.06 -21.87 -3.80
CA THR A 105 -9.70 -22.06 -3.29
C THR A 105 -9.47 -21.24 -2.02
N VAL A 106 -8.44 -21.61 -1.24
CA VAL A 106 -8.05 -20.86 -0.03
C VAL A 106 -7.72 -19.40 -0.38
N LYS A 107 -7.02 -19.16 -1.49
CA LYS A 107 -6.68 -17.83 -2.01
C LYS A 107 -7.93 -16.97 -2.22
N MET A 108 -8.97 -17.55 -2.82
CA MET A 108 -10.22 -16.83 -3.09
C MET A 108 -10.93 -16.37 -1.80
N LEU A 109 -10.79 -17.11 -0.69
CA LEU A 109 -11.31 -16.67 0.60
C LEU A 109 -10.62 -15.40 1.08
N ILE A 110 -9.28 -15.41 1.11
CA ILE A 110 -8.49 -14.30 1.66
C ILE A 110 -8.27 -13.13 0.68
N SER A 111 -8.66 -13.31 -0.59
CA SER A 111 -8.68 -12.25 -1.60
C SER A 111 -10.09 -11.71 -1.90
N ASN A 112 -11.12 -12.11 -1.14
CA ASN A 112 -12.51 -11.69 -1.38
C ASN A 112 -13.01 -11.98 -2.81
N ALA A 113 -12.64 -13.14 -3.34
CA ALA A 113 -13.06 -13.64 -4.66
C ALA A 113 -13.82 -14.97 -4.57
N SER A 114 -14.26 -15.39 -3.39
CA SER A 114 -14.93 -16.68 -3.21
C SER A 114 -16.34 -16.71 -3.80
N GLY A 115 -16.98 -15.55 -3.99
CA GLY A 115 -18.39 -15.46 -4.37
C GLY A 115 -19.37 -15.47 -3.20
N LEU A 116 -18.87 -15.62 -1.96
CA LEU A 116 -19.68 -15.46 -0.75
C LEU A 116 -20.10 -13.98 -0.61
N PRO A 117 -21.37 -13.71 -0.22
CA PRO A 117 -21.91 -12.36 -0.16
C PRO A 117 -21.25 -11.48 0.92
N GLU A 118 -21.39 -10.16 0.75
CA GLU A 118 -21.15 -9.19 1.81
C GLU A 118 -22.11 -9.41 2.99
N ASP A 119 -21.54 -9.51 4.19
CA ASP A 119 -22.21 -9.95 5.41
C ASP A 119 -21.94 -9.03 6.62
N ASN A 120 -21.38 -7.83 6.39
CA ASN A 120 -20.98 -6.88 7.44
C ASN A 120 -22.08 -6.69 8.51
N GLY A 121 -23.31 -6.41 8.07
CA GLY A 121 -24.43 -6.19 9.00
C GLY A 121 -24.76 -7.39 9.89
N TRP A 122 -24.41 -8.62 9.48
CA TRP A 122 -24.53 -9.80 10.34
C TRP A 122 -23.26 -10.02 11.16
N SER A 123 -22.07 -10.02 10.53
CA SER A 123 -20.79 -10.32 11.20
C SER A 123 -20.48 -9.35 12.33
N ASP A 124 -20.80 -8.07 12.16
CA ASP A 124 -20.52 -7.00 13.12
C ASP A 124 -21.24 -7.18 14.46
N HIS A 125 -22.31 -7.97 14.45
CA HIS A 125 -23.13 -8.31 15.63
C HIS A 125 -22.94 -9.75 16.13
N ASN A 126 -22.11 -10.55 15.46
CA ASN A 126 -21.98 -11.99 15.75
C ASN A 126 -20.51 -12.40 15.91
N LEU A 127 -19.65 -11.52 16.43
CA LEU A 127 -18.24 -11.83 16.67
C LEU A 127 -18.02 -12.88 17.77
N ASP A 128 -19.01 -13.05 18.65
CA ASP A 128 -19.08 -14.01 19.75
C ASP A 128 -19.73 -15.34 19.35
N LEU A 129 -20.09 -15.53 18.07
CA LEU A 129 -20.83 -16.71 17.60
C LEU A 129 -20.14 -18.01 18.05
N PRO A 130 -20.84 -18.91 18.75
CA PRO A 130 -20.27 -20.18 19.17
C PRO A 130 -19.81 -21.03 17.99
N ARG A 131 -18.67 -21.70 18.14
CA ARG A 131 -18.08 -22.53 17.07
C ARG A 131 -19.01 -23.62 16.56
N ALA A 132 -19.78 -24.24 17.44
CA ALA A 132 -20.76 -25.25 17.05
C ALA A 132 -21.85 -24.69 16.12
N GLU A 133 -22.26 -23.44 16.35
CA GLU A 133 -23.25 -22.75 15.51
C GLU A 133 -22.66 -22.38 14.14
N PHE A 134 -21.42 -21.88 14.10
CA PHE A 134 -20.76 -21.62 12.82
C PHE A 134 -20.58 -22.91 12.00
N ILE A 135 -20.20 -24.02 12.63
CA ILE A 135 -20.11 -25.33 11.97
C ILE A 135 -21.49 -25.78 11.43
N ALA A 136 -22.57 -25.50 12.15
CA ALA A 136 -23.92 -25.78 11.65
C ALA A 136 -24.27 -24.94 10.42
N LEU A 137 -23.85 -23.66 10.37
CA LEU A 137 -23.98 -22.81 9.18
C LEU A 137 -23.19 -23.38 8.00
N LEU A 138 -21.93 -23.80 8.21
CA LEU A 138 -21.10 -24.43 7.17
C LEU A 138 -21.79 -25.66 6.57
N ARG A 139 -22.35 -26.54 7.42
CA ARG A 139 -23.03 -27.77 6.99
C ARG A 139 -24.34 -27.51 6.25
N LYS A 140 -25.04 -26.43 6.60
CA LYS A 140 -26.24 -25.99 5.87
C LYS A 140 -25.91 -25.53 4.44
N GLY A 141 -24.68 -25.07 4.22
CA GLY A 141 -24.20 -24.53 2.96
C GLY A 141 -24.51 -23.04 2.80
N PHE A 142 -23.77 -22.39 1.90
CA PHE A 142 -23.93 -20.97 1.60
C PHE A 142 -24.46 -20.74 0.19
N HIS A 143 -25.16 -19.64 0.03
CA HIS A 143 -25.48 -19.09 -1.28
C HIS A 143 -24.36 -18.16 -1.73
N PHE A 144 -24.12 -18.15 -3.04
CA PHE A 144 -23.08 -17.36 -3.67
C PHE A 144 -23.76 -16.29 -4.53
N THR A 145 -23.27 -15.05 -4.45
CA THR A 145 -23.75 -13.96 -5.30
C THR A 145 -23.05 -13.93 -6.64
N GLU A 146 -21.85 -14.50 -6.70
CA GLU A 146 -21.00 -14.54 -7.89
C GLU A 146 -20.31 -15.90 -7.98
N PRO A 147 -19.97 -16.38 -9.19
CA PRO A 147 -19.15 -17.58 -9.31
C PRO A 147 -17.75 -17.36 -8.71
N PRO A 148 -17.14 -18.37 -8.06
CA PRO A 148 -15.80 -18.27 -7.50
C PRO A 148 -14.78 -17.75 -8.52
N GLY A 149 -13.99 -16.75 -8.11
CA GLY A 149 -12.92 -16.14 -8.90
C GLY A 149 -13.35 -15.05 -9.89
N GLN A 150 -14.66 -14.79 -10.09
CA GLN A 150 -15.12 -13.88 -11.13
C GLN A 150 -15.30 -12.43 -10.69
N ALA A 151 -15.57 -12.19 -9.41
CA ALA A 151 -15.87 -10.85 -8.91
C ALA A 151 -15.43 -10.66 -7.45
N TYR A 152 -15.25 -9.40 -7.08
CA TYR A 152 -15.00 -8.99 -5.70
C TYR A 152 -16.29 -9.01 -4.87
N GLN A 153 -16.24 -9.69 -3.72
CA GLN A 153 -17.28 -9.65 -2.68
C GLN A 153 -16.62 -9.67 -1.30
N TYR A 154 -16.83 -8.63 -0.49
CA TYR A 154 -16.21 -8.51 0.82
C TYR A 154 -16.92 -9.41 1.84
N SER A 155 -16.34 -10.57 2.18
CA SER A 155 -17.03 -11.58 3.00
C SER A 155 -16.27 -11.93 4.29
N ASN A 156 -16.86 -11.62 5.44
CA ASN A 156 -16.33 -12.00 6.74
C ASN A 156 -16.48 -13.51 6.99
N VAL A 157 -17.57 -14.14 6.53
CA VAL A 157 -17.69 -15.60 6.51
C VAL A 157 -16.51 -16.24 5.77
N ALA A 158 -16.07 -15.70 4.62
CA ALA A 158 -14.91 -16.24 3.91
C ALA A 158 -13.62 -16.23 4.75
N PHE A 159 -13.36 -15.12 5.47
CA PHE A 159 -12.23 -15.02 6.39
C PHE A 159 -12.39 -15.91 7.64
N THR A 160 -13.61 -16.13 8.10
CA THR A 160 -13.89 -17.06 9.20
C THR A 160 -13.55 -18.50 8.80
N VAL A 161 -13.93 -18.91 7.58
CA VAL A 161 -13.52 -20.20 6.99
C VAL A 161 -12.01 -20.29 6.86
N ALA A 162 -11.34 -19.22 6.39
CA ALA A 162 -9.89 -19.17 6.29
C ALA A 162 -9.19 -19.36 7.65
N SER A 163 -9.73 -18.75 8.72
CA SER A 163 -9.23 -18.98 10.08
C SER A 163 -9.41 -20.42 10.54
N MET A 164 -10.52 -21.08 10.18
CA MET A 164 -10.70 -22.50 10.51
C MET A 164 -9.71 -23.40 9.79
N ILE A 165 -9.39 -23.09 8.52
CA ILE A 165 -8.33 -23.81 7.78
C ILE A 165 -7.00 -23.66 8.49
N LEU A 166 -6.65 -22.45 8.93
CA LEU A 166 -5.43 -22.22 9.71
C LEU A 166 -5.40 -23.12 10.95
N GLU A 167 -6.46 -23.14 11.75
CA GLU A 167 -6.49 -23.95 12.99
C GLU A 167 -6.42 -25.46 12.71
N ILE A 168 -7.02 -25.93 11.61
CA ILE A 168 -6.95 -27.34 11.21
C ILE A 168 -5.53 -27.72 10.78
N VAL A 169 -4.86 -26.85 10.02
CA VAL A 169 -3.52 -27.11 9.49
C VAL A 169 -2.47 -26.98 10.59
N SER A 170 -2.55 -25.96 11.45
CA SER A 170 -1.59 -25.75 12.54
C SER A 170 -1.83 -26.66 13.75
N GLY A 171 -3.06 -27.12 13.96
CA GLY A 171 -3.47 -27.80 15.20
C GLY A 171 -3.63 -26.88 16.41
N GLU A 172 -3.52 -25.56 16.21
CA GLU A 172 -3.58 -24.55 17.26
C GLU A 172 -4.78 -23.62 17.08
N ARG A 173 -5.23 -23.02 18.19
CA ARG A 173 -6.21 -21.93 18.16
C ARG A 173 -5.61 -20.70 17.49
N TYR A 174 -6.39 -19.99 16.67
CA TYR A 174 -5.90 -18.82 15.94
C TYR A 174 -5.25 -17.79 16.87
N GLU A 175 -5.87 -17.50 18.02
CA GLU A 175 -5.34 -16.51 18.96
C GLU A 175 -3.97 -16.90 19.51
N THR A 176 -3.72 -18.19 19.73
CA THR A 176 -2.46 -18.72 20.25
C THR A 176 -1.39 -18.69 19.16
N PHE A 177 -1.74 -19.17 17.96
CA PHE A 177 -0.84 -19.17 16.81
C PHE A 177 -0.43 -17.73 16.45
N LEU A 178 -1.38 -16.80 16.38
CA LEU A 178 -1.12 -15.38 16.13
C LEU A 178 -0.14 -14.79 17.14
N ASN A 179 -0.37 -15.06 18.43
CA ASN A 179 0.48 -14.50 19.48
C ASN A 179 1.94 -15.00 19.36
N HIS A 180 2.12 -16.33 19.31
CA HIS A 180 3.46 -16.93 19.27
C HIS A 180 4.21 -16.71 17.96
N GLU A 181 3.50 -16.72 16.83
CA GLU A 181 4.12 -16.70 15.50
C GLU A 181 4.22 -15.30 14.91
N ILE A 182 3.40 -14.33 15.36
CA ILE A 182 3.40 -12.97 14.80
C ILE A 182 3.63 -11.90 15.87
N LEU A 183 2.80 -11.83 16.90
CA LEU A 183 2.82 -10.67 17.81
C LEU A 183 4.11 -10.61 18.65
N GLU A 184 4.46 -11.70 19.34
CA GLU A 184 5.68 -11.77 20.17
C GLU A 184 6.96 -11.62 19.33
N PRO A 185 7.15 -12.33 18.19
CA PRO A 185 8.37 -12.18 17.39
C PRO A 185 8.54 -10.77 16.82
N LEU A 186 7.43 -10.12 16.43
CA LEU A 186 7.48 -8.75 15.94
C LEU A 186 7.61 -7.72 17.08
N GLY A 187 7.30 -8.09 18.33
CA GLY A 187 7.27 -7.18 19.48
C GLY A 187 6.11 -6.19 19.38
N LEU A 188 4.91 -6.69 19.08
CA LEU A 188 3.65 -5.95 19.06
C LEU A 188 2.97 -6.08 20.43
N ASP A 189 3.67 -5.59 21.46
CA ASP A 189 3.38 -5.91 22.87
C ASP A 189 2.05 -5.31 23.37
N SER A 190 1.48 -4.34 22.65
CA SER A 190 0.19 -3.72 22.97
C SER A 190 -0.96 -4.25 22.11
N THR A 191 -0.69 -5.22 21.24
CA THR A 191 -1.68 -5.85 20.37
C THR A 191 -2.23 -7.09 21.04
N ARG A 192 -3.56 -7.17 21.18
CA ARG A 192 -4.22 -8.26 21.90
C ARG A 192 -5.51 -8.73 21.25
N TYR A 193 -5.91 -9.96 21.56
CA TYR A 193 -7.09 -10.61 20.97
C TYR A 193 -8.38 -10.29 21.74
N ARG A 194 -8.33 -10.15 23.06
CA ARG A 194 -9.47 -9.76 23.90
C ARG A 194 -9.25 -8.42 24.55
N ALA A 195 -10.36 -7.72 24.86
CA ALA A 195 -10.33 -6.46 25.59
C ALA A 195 -9.70 -6.59 26.99
N GLY A 196 -9.92 -7.74 27.64
CA GLY A 196 -9.43 -8.01 29.01
C GLY A 196 -8.06 -8.69 29.09
N ASP A 197 -7.42 -8.99 27.97
CA ASP A 197 -6.06 -9.56 27.99
C ASP A 197 -5.08 -8.47 28.45
N ASP A 198 -4.29 -8.74 29.50
CA ASP A 198 -3.42 -7.75 30.17
C ASP A 198 -4.14 -6.44 30.61
N PRO A 199 -4.99 -6.49 31.65
CA PRO A 199 -5.70 -5.30 32.13
C PRO A 199 -4.79 -4.30 32.85
N GLN A 200 -3.51 -4.62 33.08
CA GLN A 200 -2.51 -3.70 33.63
C GLN A 200 -1.82 -2.87 32.54
N SER A 201 -2.11 -3.15 31.26
CA SER A 201 -1.61 -2.43 30.10
C SER A 201 -2.14 -0.98 30.02
N ALA A 202 -1.77 -0.29 28.94
CA ALA A 202 -2.32 1.01 28.59
C ALA A 202 -3.86 1.03 28.49
N PRO A 203 -4.51 2.19 28.74
CA PRO A 203 -5.97 2.31 28.72
C PRO A 203 -6.61 1.85 27.41
N LEU A 204 -7.75 1.18 27.52
CA LEU A 204 -8.57 0.78 26.37
C LEU A 204 -9.61 1.86 26.05
N ALA A 205 -9.56 2.41 24.83
CA ALA A 205 -10.54 3.35 24.35
C ALA A 205 -11.92 2.68 24.20
N ARG A 206 -12.93 3.21 24.89
CA ARG A 206 -14.32 2.72 24.82
C ARG A 206 -14.98 3.12 23.51
N GLY A 207 -15.83 2.26 22.96
CA GLY A 207 -16.61 2.55 21.76
C GLY A 207 -18.01 3.09 22.08
N PHE A 208 -18.54 3.96 21.22
CA PHE A 208 -19.85 4.58 21.40
C PHE A 208 -20.64 4.70 20.10
N SER A 209 -21.95 4.44 20.18
CA SER A 209 -22.90 4.79 19.12
C SER A 209 -23.52 6.14 19.34
N THR A 210 -23.94 6.79 18.26
CA THR A 210 -24.82 7.96 18.29
C THR A 210 -25.95 7.79 17.28
N PHE A 211 -27.14 8.29 17.62
CA PHE A 211 -28.34 8.25 16.77
C PHE A 211 -28.86 9.65 16.42
N ASP A 212 -28.19 10.68 16.92
CA ASP A 212 -28.58 12.09 16.81
C ASP A 212 -27.40 12.97 16.36
N ARG A 213 -26.44 12.36 15.66
CA ARG A 213 -25.25 13.03 15.09
C ARG A 213 -24.34 13.65 16.16
N GLY A 214 -24.11 12.90 17.23
CA GLY A 214 -23.15 13.22 18.28
C GLY A 214 -23.69 14.12 19.39
N ILE A 215 -25.01 14.31 19.48
CA ILE A 215 -25.64 15.02 20.60
C ILE A 215 -25.65 14.11 21.85
N SER A 216 -25.90 12.81 21.66
CA SER A 216 -25.84 11.80 22.72
C SER A 216 -25.07 10.55 22.29
N TRP A 217 -24.53 9.85 23.29
CA TRP A 217 -23.64 8.71 23.13
C TRP A 217 -24.14 7.50 23.93
N VAL A 218 -24.17 6.34 23.29
CA VAL A 218 -24.48 5.05 23.91
C VAL A 218 -23.22 4.21 23.92
N ALA A 219 -22.71 3.91 25.11
CA ALA A 219 -21.52 3.06 25.24
C ALA A 219 -21.80 1.66 24.68
N ARG A 220 -20.83 1.10 23.96
CA ARG A 220 -20.85 -0.27 23.45
C ARG A 220 -19.87 -1.13 24.24
N GLU A 221 -20.31 -2.33 24.57
CA GLU A 221 -19.46 -3.35 25.16
C GLU A 221 -18.69 -4.08 24.06
N PHE A 222 -17.51 -4.58 24.41
CA PHE A 222 -16.74 -5.43 23.52
C PHE A 222 -17.24 -6.86 23.66
N ALA A 223 -17.75 -7.43 22.56
CA ALA A 223 -18.13 -8.84 22.51
C ALA A 223 -16.91 -9.74 22.80
N GLU A 224 -17.14 -10.81 23.57
CA GLU A 224 -16.17 -11.89 23.74
C GLU A 224 -15.92 -12.60 22.40
N PRO A 225 -14.71 -13.12 22.14
CA PRO A 225 -14.42 -13.71 20.84
C PRO A 225 -14.99 -15.12 20.69
N GLY A 226 -15.79 -15.30 19.64
CA GLY A 226 -16.29 -16.57 19.14
C GLY A 226 -15.57 -17.04 17.87
N ALA A 227 -16.28 -17.79 17.02
CA ALA A 227 -15.69 -18.38 15.82
C ALA A 227 -15.36 -17.35 14.73
N THR A 228 -16.16 -16.29 14.62
CA THR A 228 -16.05 -15.21 13.62
C THR A 228 -15.11 -14.09 14.07
N ALA A 229 -14.71 -14.06 15.34
CA ALA A 229 -13.79 -13.08 15.93
C ALA A 229 -12.50 -12.80 15.11
N PRO A 230 -11.84 -13.76 14.43
CA PRO A 230 -10.64 -13.49 13.62
C PRO A 230 -10.82 -12.38 12.57
N VAL A 231 -12.05 -12.09 12.15
CA VAL A 231 -12.34 -11.05 11.14
C VAL A 231 -12.26 -9.63 11.70
N GLY A 232 -12.26 -9.45 13.04
CA GLY A 232 -12.41 -8.12 13.65
C GLY A 232 -12.14 -7.97 15.16
N ALA A 233 -11.56 -8.97 15.83
CA ALA A 233 -11.41 -8.95 17.28
C ALA A 233 -10.19 -8.18 17.81
N LEU A 234 -9.15 -7.94 17.01
CA LEU A 234 -7.91 -7.40 17.56
C LEU A 234 -8.06 -5.98 18.11
N PHE A 235 -7.24 -5.69 19.10
CA PHE A 235 -7.01 -4.39 19.71
C PHE A 235 -5.53 -4.04 19.59
N SER A 236 -5.20 -2.77 19.38
CA SER A 236 -3.81 -2.32 19.18
C SER A 236 -3.68 -0.82 19.45
N THR A 237 -2.44 -0.34 19.55
CA THR A 237 -2.09 1.09 19.59
C THR A 237 -1.77 1.62 18.19
N VAL A 238 -1.56 2.94 18.07
CA VAL A 238 -1.01 3.51 16.82
C VAL A 238 0.43 3.03 16.56
N ASP A 239 1.22 2.78 17.60
CA ASP A 239 2.62 2.37 17.50
C ASP A 239 2.76 0.95 16.93
N ASP A 240 1.98 0.00 17.46
CA ASP A 240 2.02 -1.39 16.98
C ASP A 240 1.50 -1.51 15.54
N ILE A 241 0.45 -0.76 15.17
CA ILE A 241 -0.05 -0.74 13.79
C ILE A 241 0.96 -0.08 12.85
N ALA A 242 1.66 0.98 13.29
CA ALA A 242 2.75 1.57 12.51
C ALA A 242 3.87 0.55 12.29
N GLN A 243 4.26 -0.20 13.33
CA GLN A 243 5.29 -1.25 13.24
C GLN A 243 4.86 -2.40 12.33
N TRP A 244 3.61 -2.85 12.42
CA TRP A 244 3.00 -3.84 11.53
C TRP A 244 3.03 -3.39 10.06
N SER A 245 2.60 -2.16 9.80
CA SER A 245 2.55 -1.57 8.46
C SER A 245 3.96 -1.34 7.87
N ALA A 246 4.90 -0.87 8.69
CA ALA A 246 6.31 -0.73 8.33
C ALA A 246 6.93 -2.09 7.99
N TRP A 247 6.64 -3.13 8.78
CA TRP A 247 7.10 -4.50 8.51
C TRP A 247 6.53 -5.04 7.20
N LEU A 248 5.24 -4.86 6.93
CA LEU A 248 4.63 -5.26 5.65
C LEU A 248 5.25 -4.53 4.45
N SER A 249 5.50 -3.23 4.55
CA SER A 249 5.98 -2.40 3.43
C SER A 249 7.49 -2.49 3.15
N ALA A 250 8.28 -3.06 4.06
CA ALA A 250 9.75 -3.13 3.92
C ALA A 250 10.27 -3.77 2.60
N PRO A 251 9.63 -4.80 1.99
CA PRO A 251 10.10 -5.38 0.73
C PRO A 251 10.06 -4.43 -0.48
N PHE A 252 9.36 -3.29 -0.36
CA PHE A 252 9.22 -2.29 -1.42
C PHE A 252 10.27 -1.18 -1.36
N GLN A 253 11.11 -1.15 -0.33
CA GLN A 253 12.22 -0.19 -0.26
C GLN A 253 13.18 -0.43 -1.44
N ALA A 254 13.59 0.64 -2.13
CA ALA A 254 14.42 0.56 -3.35
C ALA A 254 15.72 -0.24 -3.19
N ASP A 255 16.22 -0.37 -1.96
CA ASP A 255 17.47 -1.05 -1.62
C ASP A 255 17.25 -2.50 -1.13
N ALA A 256 16.00 -2.97 -1.04
CA ALA A 256 15.64 -4.28 -0.50
C ALA A 256 15.90 -5.47 -1.46
N HIS A 257 16.83 -5.33 -2.42
CA HIS A 257 17.24 -6.42 -3.31
C HIS A 257 18.15 -7.41 -2.58
N GLY A 258 17.55 -8.28 -1.79
CA GLY A 258 18.22 -9.36 -1.09
C GLY A 258 17.25 -10.01 -0.10
N GLY A 259 17.01 -11.31 -0.27
CA GLY A 259 16.16 -12.08 0.65
C GLY A 259 16.60 -11.91 2.10
N GLY A 260 15.61 -11.88 2.99
CA GLY A 260 15.72 -11.91 4.46
C GLY A 260 17.02 -11.35 5.03
N ASP A 261 16.99 -10.11 5.53
CA ASP A 261 18.10 -9.58 6.32
C ASP A 261 18.32 -10.48 7.56
N VAL A 262 19.28 -11.40 7.46
CA VAL A 262 19.61 -12.38 8.51
C VAL A 262 20.06 -11.66 9.79
N ALA A 263 20.47 -10.40 9.70
CA ALA A 263 20.83 -9.56 10.84
C ALA A 263 19.62 -8.98 11.59
N ARG A 264 18.39 -9.09 11.05
CA ARG A 264 17.16 -8.59 11.67
C ARG A 264 16.11 -9.70 11.74
N PRO A 265 16.13 -10.56 12.77
CA PRO A 265 15.23 -11.72 12.89
C PRO A 265 13.74 -11.39 12.68
N ARG A 266 13.28 -10.23 13.17
CA ARG A 266 11.90 -9.73 12.98
C ARG A 266 11.50 -9.53 11.50
N LEU A 267 12.45 -9.15 10.65
CA LEU A 267 12.22 -8.98 9.20
C LEU A 267 12.25 -10.31 8.43
N SER A 268 12.72 -11.39 9.04
CA SER A 268 12.83 -12.73 8.43
C SER A 268 11.62 -13.64 8.69
N LEU A 269 10.69 -13.20 9.54
CA LEU A 269 9.53 -13.99 9.97
C LEU A 269 8.68 -14.48 8.80
N LEU A 270 8.36 -13.58 7.85
CA LEU A 270 7.68 -13.89 6.60
C LEU A 270 8.50 -13.30 5.45
N SER A 271 8.70 -14.08 4.38
CA SER A 271 9.54 -13.63 3.27
C SER A 271 9.05 -12.31 2.67
N GLY A 272 9.98 -11.54 2.09
CA GLY A 272 9.62 -10.31 1.39
C GLY A 272 8.68 -10.56 0.21
N ALA A 273 8.75 -11.74 -0.41
CA ALA A 273 7.86 -12.14 -1.49
C ALA A 273 6.41 -12.35 -0.99
N SER A 274 6.22 -13.01 0.15
CA SER A 274 4.89 -13.21 0.75
C SER A 274 4.28 -11.91 1.26
N ARG A 275 5.06 -11.06 1.92
CA ARG A 275 4.62 -9.71 2.32
C ARG A 275 4.26 -8.85 1.10
N ALA A 276 5.06 -8.89 0.04
CA ALA A 276 4.73 -8.21 -1.21
C ALA A 276 3.48 -8.80 -1.88
N ARG A 277 3.25 -10.12 -1.79
CA ARG A 277 2.05 -10.79 -2.31
C ARG A 277 0.77 -10.29 -1.63
N MET A 278 0.80 -10.01 -0.32
CA MET A 278 -0.34 -9.42 0.39
C MET A 278 -0.77 -8.06 -0.18
N GLN A 279 0.19 -7.30 -0.72
CA GLN A 279 0.03 -5.91 -1.18
C GLN A 279 -0.07 -5.81 -2.72
N ARG A 280 -0.42 -6.90 -3.42
CA ARG A 280 -0.71 -6.91 -4.85
C ARG A 280 -2.19 -7.15 -5.06
N ILE A 281 -2.80 -6.47 -6.04
CA ILE A 281 -4.18 -6.73 -6.43
C ILE A 281 -4.30 -8.16 -6.94
N HIS A 282 -5.08 -8.97 -6.22
CA HIS A 282 -5.46 -10.32 -6.59
C HIS A 282 -6.90 -10.37 -7.13
N THR A 283 -7.76 -9.50 -6.61
CA THR A 283 -9.15 -9.37 -7.03
C THR A 283 -9.42 -7.92 -7.39
N PRO A 284 -9.54 -7.57 -8.69
CA PRO A 284 -9.83 -6.21 -9.12
C PRO A 284 -11.17 -5.72 -8.57
N ILE A 285 -11.23 -4.46 -8.14
CA ILE A 285 -12.48 -3.79 -7.75
C ILE A 285 -12.79 -2.77 -8.84
N PRO A 286 -13.89 -2.93 -9.60
CA PRO A 286 -14.24 -2.00 -10.66
C PRO A 286 -14.45 -0.57 -10.14
N SER A 287 -13.87 0.42 -10.80
CA SER A 287 -13.97 1.85 -10.46
C SER A 287 -15.42 2.39 -10.49
N ILE A 288 -16.31 1.73 -11.23
CA ILE A 288 -17.74 2.09 -11.30
C ILE A 288 -18.49 1.90 -9.96
N ALA A 289 -17.88 1.22 -8.99
CA ALA A 289 -18.54 0.91 -7.73
C ALA A 289 -18.61 2.10 -6.76
N GLY A 290 -17.82 3.17 -6.95
CA GLY A 290 -17.87 4.45 -6.18
C GLY A 290 -17.73 4.37 -4.65
N ARG A 291 -17.76 3.16 -4.08
CA ARG A 291 -17.82 2.84 -2.65
C ARG A 291 -16.43 2.55 -2.07
N TRP A 292 -15.47 2.23 -2.94
CA TRP A 292 -14.15 1.71 -2.57
C TRP A 292 -12.98 2.41 -3.27
N THR A 293 -13.26 3.33 -4.19
CA THR A 293 -12.25 3.98 -5.03
C THR A 293 -12.37 5.49 -4.93
N SER A 294 -11.25 6.15 -4.66
CA SER A 294 -11.15 7.60 -4.72
C SER A 294 -11.16 8.06 -6.18
N PRO A 295 -11.67 9.26 -6.50
CA PRO A 295 -11.46 9.89 -7.80
C PRO A 295 -9.97 10.10 -8.16
N ARG A 296 -9.06 9.93 -7.18
CA ARG A 296 -7.61 10.00 -7.34
C ARG A 296 -6.98 8.69 -7.80
N ASP A 297 -7.74 7.59 -7.85
CA ASP A 297 -7.19 6.26 -8.12
C ASP A 297 -7.34 5.86 -9.59
N ASP A 298 -6.25 5.42 -10.21
CA ASP A 298 -6.26 4.83 -11.56
C ASP A 298 -6.80 3.39 -11.54
N ALA A 299 -6.62 2.69 -10.43
CA ALA A 299 -7.09 1.32 -10.21
C ALA A 299 -7.21 1.03 -8.71
N ALA A 300 -8.06 0.07 -8.35
CA ALA A 300 -8.12 -0.46 -7.00
C ALA A 300 -8.44 -1.96 -7.04
N GLY A 301 -8.09 -2.65 -5.96
CA GLY A 301 -8.44 -4.04 -5.78
C GLY A 301 -8.17 -4.52 -4.38
N TYR A 302 -8.48 -5.80 -4.17
CA TYR A 302 -8.16 -6.49 -2.93
C TYR A 302 -6.93 -7.36 -3.15
N GLY A 303 -5.93 -7.21 -2.29
CA GLY A 303 -4.80 -8.12 -2.18
C GLY A 303 -5.15 -9.31 -1.31
N LEU A 304 -4.25 -9.70 -0.42
CA LEU A 304 -4.55 -10.73 0.58
C LEU A 304 -4.73 -10.04 1.94
N GLY A 305 -5.99 -9.86 2.35
CA GLY A 305 -6.34 -9.17 3.60
C GLY A 305 -6.07 -7.66 3.62
N LEU A 306 -5.84 -7.03 2.47
CA LEU A 306 -5.56 -5.60 2.30
C LEU A 306 -6.26 -5.09 1.03
N PHE A 307 -6.78 -3.87 1.08
CA PHE A 307 -7.07 -3.09 -0.12
C PHE A 307 -5.77 -2.53 -0.69
N VAL A 308 -5.69 -2.46 -2.02
CA VAL A 308 -4.58 -1.87 -2.75
C VAL A 308 -5.15 -0.87 -3.75
N GLU A 309 -4.84 0.39 -3.52
CA GLU A 309 -5.20 1.55 -4.35
C GLU A 309 -3.97 1.92 -5.20
N HIS A 310 -4.19 2.29 -6.46
CA HIS A 310 -3.15 2.88 -7.31
C HIS A 310 -3.46 4.36 -7.49
N ASP A 311 -2.92 5.19 -6.60
CA ASP A 311 -3.07 6.64 -6.63
C ASP A 311 -2.35 7.23 -7.85
N SER A 312 -3.04 8.13 -8.56
CA SER A 312 -2.57 8.75 -9.81
C SER A 312 -1.39 9.70 -9.63
N ARG A 313 -0.90 9.93 -8.41
CA ARG A 313 0.29 10.74 -8.10
C ARG A 313 1.35 9.95 -7.35
N PHE A 314 0.93 9.15 -6.36
CA PHE A 314 1.78 8.47 -5.40
C PHE A 314 1.86 6.95 -5.60
N GLY A 315 1.18 6.42 -6.63
CA GLY A 315 1.22 5.01 -7.01
C GLY A 315 0.60 4.11 -5.96
N PRO A 316 1.16 2.91 -5.71
CA PRO A 316 0.49 1.91 -4.91
C PRO A 316 0.44 2.31 -3.43
N ILE A 317 -0.77 2.27 -2.87
CA ILE A 317 -1.10 2.46 -1.46
C ILE A 317 -1.80 1.19 -0.98
N ALA A 318 -1.30 0.57 0.08
CA ALA A 318 -2.00 -0.51 0.76
C ALA A 318 -2.75 0.05 1.96
N GLN A 319 -3.95 -0.49 2.23
CA GLN A 319 -4.78 -0.05 3.32
C GLN A 319 -5.76 -1.13 3.81
N HIS A 320 -6.30 -0.94 5.00
CA HIS A 320 -7.54 -1.60 5.39
C HIS A 320 -8.32 -0.73 6.38
N SER A 321 -9.62 -0.59 6.16
CA SER A 321 -10.53 0.01 7.13
C SER A 321 -10.96 -0.99 8.20
N GLY A 322 -11.32 -0.47 9.38
CA GLY A 322 -11.97 -1.23 10.44
C GLY A 322 -13.26 -0.54 10.81
N GLY A 323 -14.36 -1.28 10.85
CA GLY A 323 -15.65 -0.76 11.32
C GLY A 323 -16.34 -1.85 12.13
N LEU A 324 -16.81 -1.50 13.32
CA LEU A 324 -17.68 -2.29 14.18
C LEU A 324 -18.54 -1.33 15.01
N PRO A 325 -19.66 -1.78 15.60
CA PRO A 325 -20.43 -0.95 16.52
C PRO A 325 -19.53 -0.33 17.60
N GLY A 326 -19.55 1.00 17.69
CA GLY A 326 -18.76 1.80 18.62
C GLY A 326 -17.41 2.29 18.09
N LEU A 327 -16.94 1.90 16.90
CA LEU A 327 -15.61 2.26 16.43
C LEU A 327 -15.45 2.26 14.90
N SER A 328 -14.64 3.21 14.42
CA SER A 328 -14.11 3.25 13.05
C SER A 328 -12.59 3.41 13.09
N ALA A 329 -11.88 2.76 12.17
CA ALA A 329 -10.43 2.76 12.08
C ALA A 329 -9.95 2.71 10.62
N ASN A 330 -8.72 3.15 10.38
CA ASN A 330 -8.03 2.91 9.12
C ASN A 330 -6.52 2.83 9.36
N MET A 331 -5.87 1.91 8.66
CA MET A 331 -4.43 1.96 8.41
C MET A 331 -4.20 2.05 6.91
N ARG A 332 -3.21 2.86 6.50
CA ARG A 332 -2.78 2.96 5.11
C ARG A 332 -1.34 3.39 4.99
N TRP A 333 -0.66 2.98 3.93
CA TRP A 333 0.71 3.39 3.65
C TRP A 333 1.03 3.34 2.16
N GLN A 334 1.90 4.25 1.72
CA GLN A 334 2.44 4.26 0.37
C GLN A 334 3.62 3.28 0.32
N LEU A 335 3.59 2.35 -0.64
CA LEU A 335 4.46 1.16 -0.57
C LEU A 335 5.95 1.49 -0.66
N ASP A 336 6.35 2.38 -1.56
CA ASP A 336 7.76 2.64 -1.84
C ASP A 336 8.48 3.35 -0.68
N SER A 337 7.89 4.44 -0.18
CA SER A 337 8.40 5.22 0.95
C SER A 337 8.17 4.54 2.30
N GLY A 338 7.12 3.72 2.44
CA GLY A 338 6.67 3.18 3.73
C GLY A 338 6.04 4.22 4.66
N ILE A 339 5.79 5.44 4.17
CA ILE A 339 5.07 6.46 4.93
C ILE A 339 3.58 6.09 4.96
N GLY A 340 2.98 6.16 6.14
CA GLY A 340 1.60 5.80 6.34
C GLY A 340 0.91 6.58 7.44
N VAL A 341 -0.40 6.31 7.54
CA VAL A 341 -1.31 6.87 8.54
C VAL A 341 -2.06 5.73 9.19
N VAL A 342 -2.17 5.79 10.52
CA VAL A 342 -3.16 5.04 11.29
C VAL A 342 -4.08 6.03 11.98
N ALA A 343 -5.39 5.80 11.90
CA ALA A 343 -6.38 6.67 12.48
C ALA A 343 -7.54 5.89 13.10
N TYR A 344 -8.10 6.44 14.17
CA TYR A 344 -9.19 5.87 14.95
C TYR A 344 -10.25 6.93 15.27
N ALA A 345 -11.50 6.50 15.34
CA ALA A 345 -12.61 7.22 15.93
C ALA A 345 -13.41 6.28 16.84
N THR A 346 -13.74 6.72 18.06
CA THR A 346 -14.52 5.93 19.03
C THR A 346 -16.03 5.97 18.77
N SER A 347 -16.40 5.95 17.49
CA SER A 347 -17.77 5.75 17.03
C SER A 347 -17.79 5.08 15.67
N GLU A 348 -18.83 4.29 15.38
CA GLU A 348 -19.03 3.68 14.08
C GLU A 348 -19.44 4.70 13.00
N GLY A 349 -19.30 4.31 11.73
CA GLY A 349 -19.78 5.08 10.58
C GLY A 349 -19.01 6.38 10.32
N GLN A 350 -17.87 6.59 10.96
CA GLN A 350 -17.05 7.79 10.79
C GLN A 350 -16.20 7.68 9.52
N PRO A 351 -15.93 8.79 8.80
CA PRO A 351 -15.17 8.79 7.55
C PRO A 351 -13.65 8.66 7.78
N VAL A 352 -13.22 7.76 8.68
CA VAL A 352 -11.81 7.61 9.08
C VAL A 352 -10.91 7.27 7.89
N SER A 353 -11.40 6.45 6.96
CA SER A 353 -10.66 6.10 5.73
C SER A 353 -10.35 7.33 4.88
N ASP A 354 -11.36 8.18 4.63
CA ASP A 354 -11.20 9.40 3.81
C ASP A 354 -10.26 10.39 4.52
N ARG A 355 -10.43 10.55 5.83
CA ARG A 355 -9.58 11.43 6.64
C ARG A 355 -8.13 10.97 6.69
N ALA A 356 -7.89 9.66 6.80
CA ALA A 356 -6.56 9.09 6.74
C ALA A 356 -5.95 9.25 5.35
N ALA A 357 -6.75 9.11 4.28
CA ALA A 357 -6.31 9.31 2.90
C ALA A 357 -5.86 10.75 2.64
N ASP A 358 -6.66 11.73 3.07
CA ASP A 358 -6.33 13.15 2.95
C ASP A 358 -5.08 13.51 3.76
N LEU A 359 -4.94 12.96 4.97
CA LEU A 359 -3.74 13.18 5.79
C LEU A 359 -2.50 12.58 5.13
N LEU A 360 -2.58 11.36 4.60
CA LEU A 360 -1.47 10.74 3.88
C LEU A 360 -1.08 11.58 2.65
N ASP A 361 -2.04 12.00 1.83
CA ASP A 361 -1.78 12.87 0.67
C ASP A 361 -1.06 14.16 1.07
N ALA A 362 -1.52 14.85 2.12
CA ALA A 362 -0.90 16.06 2.62
C ALA A 362 0.58 15.84 3.04
N VAL A 363 0.86 14.74 3.76
CA VAL A 363 2.22 14.38 4.18
C VAL A 363 3.10 14.03 2.98
N LEU A 364 2.61 13.21 2.04
CA LEU A 364 3.36 12.81 0.86
C LEU A 364 3.68 14.01 -0.05
N ARG A 365 2.76 14.98 -0.16
CA ARG A 365 3.02 16.26 -0.84
C ARG A 365 4.06 17.10 -0.13
N ALA A 366 3.96 17.23 1.19
CA ALA A 366 4.90 18.01 1.99
C ALA A 366 6.33 17.45 1.91
N ARG A 367 6.49 16.13 1.83
CA ARG A 367 7.78 15.44 1.69
C ARG A 367 8.23 15.18 0.26
N ASP A 368 7.49 15.68 -0.73
CA ASP A 368 7.78 15.50 -2.15
C ASP A 368 8.01 14.03 -2.56
N VAL A 369 7.16 13.14 -2.03
CA VAL A 369 7.33 11.69 -2.22
C VAL A 369 6.98 11.31 -3.67
N PRO A 370 7.86 10.61 -4.40
CA PRO A 370 7.50 10.02 -5.68
C PRO A 370 6.67 8.74 -5.45
N ALA A 371 5.95 8.31 -6.46
CA ALA A 371 5.26 7.02 -6.41
C ALA A 371 6.22 5.82 -6.30
N ARG A 372 7.43 5.92 -6.85
CA ARG A 372 8.46 4.90 -6.70
C ARG A 372 9.86 5.49 -6.85
N HIS A 373 10.83 4.92 -6.14
CA HIS A 373 12.24 5.07 -6.45
C HIS A 373 12.72 3.84 -7.23
N ILE A 374 13.35 4.08 -8.39
CA ILE A 374 13.85 3.01 -9.25
C ILE A 374 15.34 3.18 -9.44
N ARG A 375 16.11 2.27 -8.85
CA ARG A 375 17.55 2.18 -9.09
C ARG A 375 17.81 1.76 -10.53
N LEU A 376 18.46 2.62 -11.29
CA LEU A 376 18.82 2.32 -12.67
C LEU A 376 19.93 1.26 -12.71
N TRP A 377 19.96 0.48 -13.79
CA TRP A 377 21.15 -0.31 -14.08
C TRP A 377 22.33 0.64 -14.38
N PRO A 378 23.56 0.30 -13.94
CA PRO A 378 24.77 1.02 -14.34
C PRO A 378 24.86 1.23 -15.87
N GLN A 379 24.46 0.22 -16.63
CA GLN A 379 24.44 0.22 -18.09
C GLN A 379 23.42 1.22 -18.66
N THR A 380 22.26 1.38 -18.01
CA THR A 380 21.24 2.35 -18.43
C THR A 380 21.77 3.77 -18.31
N PHE A 381 22.36 4.09 -17.15
CA PHE A 381 22.90 5.43 -16.93
C PHE A 381 24.11 5.72 -17.83
N GLU A 382 25.01 4.76 -18.03
CA GLU A 382 26.15 4.91 -18.93
C GLU A 382 25.72 5.08 -20.40
N ALA A 383 24.73 4.31 -20.86
CA ALA A 383 24.16 4.48 -22.20
C ALA A 383 23.56 5.89 -22.38
N ALA A 384 22.82 6.39 -21.38
CA ALA A 384 22.27 7.73 -21.41
C ALA A 384 23.37 8.81 -21.47
N ARG A 385 24.45 8.67 -20.69
CA ARG A 385 25.59 9.58 -20.70
C ARG A 385 26.25 9.67 -22.08
N ARG A 386 26.47 8.51 -22.72
CA ARG A 386 27.07 8.43 -24.05
C ARG A 386 26.14 8.99 -25.13
N ILE A 387 24.85 8.73 -25.04
CA ILE A 387 23.84 9.28 -25.97
C ILE A 387 23.69 10.79 -25.80
N ASP A 388 23.63 11.31 -24.58
CA ASP A 388 23.57 12.75 -24.31
C ASP A 388 24.79 13.48 -24.90
N SER A 389 25.99 12.93 -24.70
CA SER A 389 27.22 13.45 -25.31
C SER A 389 27.17 13.43 -26.84
N MET A 390 26.65 12.35 -27.44
CA MET A 390 26.48 12.22 -28.89
C MET A 390 25.52 13.27 -29.46
N LEU A 391 24.36 13.47 -28.80
CA LEU A 391 23.36 14.45 -29.24
C LEU A 391 23.90 15.89 -29.16
N ARG A 392 24.62 16.22 -28.08
CA ARG A 392 25.26 17.54 -27.92
C ARG A 392 26.43 17.75 -28.88
N GLY A 393 27.09 16.68 -29.30
CA GLY A 393 28.25 16.67 -30.20
C GLY A 393 27.91 16.49 -31.68
N GLY A 394 26.72 16.91 -32.11
CA GLY A 394 26.28 16.91 -33.52
C GLY A 394 25.42 15.73 -33.96
N ALA A 395 24.85 14.96 -33.04
CA ALA A 395 23.95 13.84 -33.30
C ALA A 395 24.49 12.76 -34.27
N ASP A 396 25.80 12.51 -34.23
CA ASP A 396 26.44 11.46 -35.02
C ASP A 396 26.31 10.09 -34.33
N HIS A 397 25.27 9.34 -34.72
CA HIS A 397 24.95 8.01 -34.21
C HIS A 397 26.10 6.99 -34.30
N ARG A 398 27.09 7.20 -35.19
CA ARG A 398 28.26 6.31 -35.30
C ARG A 398 29.07 6.26 -34.01
N LYS A 399 29.09 7.35 -33.24
CA LYS A 399 29.80 7.48 -31.94
C LYS A 399 29.24 6.58 -30.83
N VAL A 400 28.03 6.06 -31.00
CA VAL A 400 27.33 5.17 -30.05
C VAL A 400 26.75 3.94 -30.75
N SER A 401 27.28 3.57 -31.92
CA SER A 401 26.77 2.45 -32.72
C SER A 401 26.87 1.10 -31.99
N ASP A 402 27.81 0.94 -31.07
CA ASP A 402 27.93 -0.22 -30.18
C ASP A 402 26.80 -0.31 -29.13
N LEU A 403 26.06 0.78 -28.90
CA LEU A 403 24.92 0.79 -27.98
C LEU A 403 23.58 0.56 -28.67
N LEU A 404 23.42 1.05 -29.90
CA LEU A 404 22.13 1.12 -30.58
C LEU A 404 21.81 -0.19 -31.31
N ALA A 405 20.77 -0.89 -30.87
CA ALA A 405 20.30 -2.11 -31.52
C ALA A 405 19.82 -1.85 -32.94
N GLY A 406 19.87 -2.88 -33.80
CA GLY A 406 19.33 -2.80 -35.16
C GLY A 406 17.87 -2.35 -35.23
N SER A 407 17.05 -2.66 -34.21
CA SER A 407 15.67 -2.18 -34.09
C SER A 407 15.57 -0.66 -34.10
N VAL A 408 16.50 0.06 -33.48
CA VAL A 408 16.49 1.54 -33.41
C VAL A 408 16.51 2.16 -34.80
N PHE A 409 17.24 1.54 -35.74
CA PHE A 409 17.37 2.01 -37.12
C PHE A 409 16.33 1.40 -38.07
N ALA A 410 15.79 0.22 -37.73
CA ALA A 410 14.64 -0.35 -38.42
C ALA A 410 13.36 0.47 -38.16
N ASP A 411 13.16 0.94 -36.93
CA ASP A 411 12.05 1.82 -36.54
C ASP A 411 12.13 3.18 -37.23
N MET A 412 13.34 3.77 -37.27
CA MET A 412 13.60 5.02 -37.95
C MET A 412 15.05 5.10 -38.47
N PRO A 413 15.26 5.23 -39.79
CA PRO A 413 16.60 5.38 -40.37
C PRO A 413 17.41 6.52 -39.73
N ALA A 414 18.73 6.32 -39.61
CA ALA A 414 19.63 7.26 -38.93
C ALA A 414 19.58 8.70 -39.49
N GLU A 415 19.44 8.84 -40.81
CA GLU A 415 19.31 10.13 -41.47
C GLU A 415 18.00 10.84 -41.10
N ILE A 416 16.88 10.12 -41.11
CA ILE A 416 15.58 10.68 -40.71
C ILE A 416 15.62 11.11 -39.24
N ARG A 417 16.21 10.28 -38.37
CA ARG A 417 16.38 10.59 -36.95
C ARG A 417 17.22 11.85 -36.72
N ARG A 418 18.32 12.00 -37.46
CA ARG A 418 19.16 13.21 -37.42
C ARG A 418 18.39 14.45 -37.90
N ASN A 419 17.69 14.35 -39.02
CA ASN A 419 16.90 15.46 -39.57
C ASN A 419 15.77 15.89 -38.62
N GLN A 420 15.08 14.93 -37.98
CA GLN A 420 14.07 15.23 -36.97
C GLN A 420 14.66 15.89 -35.72
N PHE A 421 15.82 15.42 -35.26
CA PHE A 421 16.54 16.02 -34.15
C PHE A 421 16.95 17.46 -34.46
N GLU A 422 17.60 17.71 -35.59
CA GLU A 422 18.01 19.05 -36.02
C GLU A 422 16.81 20.00 -36.14
N ALA A 423 15.70 19.54 -36.72
CA ALA A 423 14.47 20.32 -36.80
C ALA A 423 13.87 20.60 -35.41
N ALA A 424 13.91 19.65 -34.48
CA ALA A 424 13.44 19.84 -33.12
C ALA A 424 14.31 20.86 -32.37
N VAL A 425 15.64 20.76 -32.47
CA VAL A 425 16.59 21.71 -31.88
C VAL A 425 16.41 23.11 -32.47
N ALA A 426 16.23 23.24 -33.79
CA ALA A 426 15.98 24.52 -34.43
C ALA A 426 14.68 25.18 -33.93
N ARG A 427 13.61 24.40 -33.77
CA ARG A 427 12.34 24.87 -33.16
C ARG A 427 12.49 25.24 -31.68
N ALA A 428 13.34 24.52 -30.96
CA ALA A 428 13.67 24.75 -29.56
C ALA A 428 14.68 25.89 -29.33
N GLY A 429 15.20 26.53 -30.39
CA GLY A 429 16.09 27.69 -30.30
C GLY A 429 17.59 27.37 -30.23
N GLY A 430 17.98 26.13 -30.52
CA GLY A 430 19.36 25.67 -30.38
C GLY A 430 19.63 25.04 -29.02
N LEU A 431 20.61 24.14 -28.96
CA LEU A 431 21.04 23.51 -27.71
C LEU A 431 21.71 24.53 -26.78
N SER A 432 21.44 24.43 -25.49
CA SER A 432 22.14 25.25 -24.49
C SER A 432 23.57 24.73 -24.27
N HIS A 433 24.52 25.67 -24.14
CA HIS A 433 25.95 25.38 -23.97
C HIS A 433 26.36 25.13 -22.52
N ASP A 434 25.80 25.87 -21.57
CA ASP A 434 25.99 25.66 -20.14
C ASP A 434 24.85 24.80 -19.60
N VAL A 435 25.16 23.57 -19.20
CA VAL A 435 24.16 22.58 -18.78
C VAL A 435 24.64 21.80 -17.59
N ALA A 436 23.73 21.56 -16.65
CA ALA A 436 24.00 20.71 -15.51
C ALA A 436 24.39 19.28 -15.96
N PRO A 437 25.14 18.54 -15.13
CA PRO A 437 25.38 17.11 -15.30
C PRO A 437 24.12 16.33 -15.67
N LEU A 438 24.27 15.21 -16.39
CA LEU A 438 23.13 14.36 -16.76
C LEU A 438 22.32 13.91 -15.52
N ALA A 439 23.01 13.69 -14.41
CA ALA A 439 22.40 13.31 -13.14
C ALA A 439 21.31 14.29 -12.69
N ASP A 440 21.60 15.59 -12.77
CA ASP A 440 20.69 16.67 -12.36
C ASP A 440 19.61 16.96 -13.42
N ARG A 441 19.72 16.32 -14.59
CA ARG A 441 18.76 16.43 -15.69
C ARG A 441 17.92 15.17 -15.86
N ALA A 442 18.13 14.13 -15.04
CA ALA A 442 17.30 12.94 -15.05
C ALA A 442 15.86 13.32 -14.68
N LEU A 443 14.92 12.91 -15.54
CA LEU A 443 13.52 13.26 -15.39
C LEU A 443 12.77 12.11 -14.71
N TRP A 444 12.57 10.99 -15.41
CA TRP A 444 11.77 9.87 -14.92
C TRP A 444 12.20 8.54 -15.55
N CYS A 445 11.72 7.43 -15.00
CA CYS A 445 11.92 6.08 -15.55
C CYS A 445 10.75 5.17 -15.15
N VAL A 446 10.38 4.13 -15.90
CA VAL A 446 9.38 3.14 -15.43
C VAL A 446 10.00 1.78 -15.07
N SER A 447 11.29 1.62 -15.32
CA SER A 447 12.08 0.45 -14.96
C SER A 447 13.56 0.81 -14.88
N ALA A 448 14.37 -0.06 -14.28
CA ALA A 448 15.83 0.11 -14.20
C ALA A 448 16.51 0.16 -15.59
N ALA A 449 15.83 -0.35 -16.62
CA ALA A 449 16.29 -0.40 -18.01
C ALA A 449 15.91 0.86 -18.82
N GLN A 450 15.20 1.81 -18.22
CA GLN A 450 14.73 3.01 -18.91
C GLN A 450 15.25 4.26 -18.22
N LEU A 451 15.63 5.26 -19.00
CA LEU A 451 15.84 6.61 -18.48
C LEU A 451 15.31 7.65 -19.44
N VAL A 452 14.64 8.65 -18.88
CA VAL A 452 14.24 9.87 -19.57
C VAL A 452 14.96 11.03 -18.91
N TRP A 453 15.55 11.91 -19.71
CA TRP A 453 16.26 13.07 -19.21
C TRP A 453 16.01 14.30 -20.07
N ARG A 454 16.23 15.47 -19.47
CA ARG A 454 16.07 16.77 -20.12
C ARG A 454 17.29 17.07 -20.99
N LEU A 455 17.05 17.55 -22.21
CA LEU A 455 18.06 18.10 -23.11
C LEU A 455 17.81 19.61 -23.29
N PRO A 456 18.48 20.45 -22.48
CA PRO A 456 18.28 21.89 -22.48
C PRO A 456 18.48 22.59 -23.82
N CYS A 457 17.55 23.48 -24.16
CA CYS A 457 17.59 24.33 -25.36
C CYS A 457 17.26 25.78 -25.01
N ALA A 458 17.54 26.73 -25.90
CA ALA A 458 17.43 28.16 -25.60
C ALA A 458 15.99 28.67 -25.42
N ARG A 459 14.99 28.07 -26.08
CA ARG A 459 13.57 28.46 -25.98
C ARG A 459 12.71 27.44 -25.23
N SER A 460 12.87 26.16 -25.53
CA SER A 460 12.08 25.10 -24.92
C SER A 460 12.86 23.78 -24.91
N ASP A 461 12.95 23.12 -23.76
CA ASP A 461 13.73 21.90 -23.64
C ASP A 461 13.15 20.73 -24.46
N LEU A 462 14.03 19.82 -24.85
CA LEU A 462 13.64 18.50 -25.36
C LEU A 462 13.75 17.47 -24.23
N GLN A 463 13.07 16.34 -24.38
CA GLN A 463 13.30 15.14 -23.58
C GLN A 463 13.93 14.06 -24.45
N VAL A 464 14.85 13.30 -23.87
CA VAL A 464 15.44 12.12 -24.49
C VAL A 464 15.07 10.91 -23.64
N ARG A 465 14.59 9.86 -24.29
CA ARG A 465 14.21 8.60 -23.67
C ARG A 465 14.99 7.45 -24.29
N ILE A 466 15.53 6.58 -23.43
CA ILE A 466 16.12 5.31 -23.86
C ILE A 466 15.47 4.14 -23.13
N GLU A 467 15.40 2.99 -23.81
CA GLU A 467 15.05 1.70 -23.21
C GLU A 467 16.11 0.68 -23.60
N LEU A 468 16.61 -0.04 -22.60
CA LEU A 468 17.58 -1.11 -22.75
C LEU A 468 16.90 -2.48 -22.75
N ALA A 469 17.58 -3.45 -23.37
CA ALA A 469 17.28 -4.87 -23.28
C ALA A 469 18.58 -5.66 -23.10
N GLU A 470 18.62 -6.58 -22.13
CA GLU A 470 19.80 -7.42 -21.85
C GLU A 470 20.00 -8.55 -22.88
N VAL A 471 18.98 -8.82 -23.72
CA VAL A 471 19.03 -9.90 -24.73
C VAL A 471 19.84 -9.54 -25.97
N ALA A 472 20.28 -8.28 -26.10
CA ALA A 472 20.95 -7.77 -27.29
C ALA A 472 22.41 -7.39 -27.02
N ARG A 473 23.30 -7.72 -27.96
CA ARG A 473 24.71 -7.27 -27.95
C ARG A 473 24.83 -5.73 -27.89
N GLN A 474 23.87 -5.05 -28.50
CA GLN A 474 23.67 -3.61 -28.43
C GLN A 474 22.44 -3.35 -27.55
N PRO A 475 22.60 -2.83 -26.32
CA PRO A 475 21.53 -2.87 -25.33
C PRO A 475 20.39 -1.90 -25.60
N VAL A 476 20.60 -0.76 -26.27
CA VAL A 476 19.57 0.26 -26.46
C VAL A 476 18.65 -0.15 -27.61
N GLN A 477 17.44 -0.60 -27.28
CA GLN A 477 16.43 -1.04 -28.24
C GLN A 477 15.50 0.08 -28.69
N ARG A 478 15.39 1.16 -27.89
CA ARG A 478 14.59 2.34 -28.20
C ARG A 478 15.34 3.61 -27.82
N LEU A 479 15.31 4.60 -28.71
CA LEU A 479 15.76 5.96 -28.48
C LEU A 479 14.65 6.89 -28.97
N VAL A 480 14.17 7.84 -28.17
CA VAL A 480 13.14 8.79 -28.59
C VAL A 480 13.56 10.19 -28.14
N ILE A 481 13.37 11.17 -29.02
CA ILE A 481 13.67 12.58 -28.75
C ILE A 481 12.46 13.39 -29.16
N GLU A 482 11.85 14.08 -28.21
CA GLU A 482 10.60 14.79 -28.39
C GLU A 482 10.66 16.14 -27.65
N PRO A 483 9.84 17.13 -28.02
CA PRO A 483 9.64 18.31 -27.19
C PRO A 483 9.24 17.89 -25.77
N LEU A 484 9.80 18.56 -24.76
CA LEU A 484 9.33 18.40 -23.40
C LEU A 484 7.86 18.88 -23.35
N GLY A 485 6.92 17.98 -23.04
CA GLY A 485 5.48 18.25 -23.14
C GLY A 485 5.03 19.48 -22.33
N ALA A 486 3.95 20.14 -22.75
CA ALA A 486 3.47 21.40 -22.15
C ALA A 486 3.13 21.30 -20.64
N GLU A 487 2.76 20.11 -20.16
CA GLU A 487 2.60 19.81 -18.71
C GLU A 487 3.90 20.00 -17.91
N LEU A 488 5.05 20.08 -18.60
CA LEU A 488 6.39 20.27 -18.04
C LEU A 488 7.03 21.62 -18.46
N ALA A 489 6.36 22.44 -19.27
CA ALA A 489 6.95 23.61 -19.94
C ALA A 489 6.42 24.98 -19.46
N GLY A 490 5.62 25.03 -18.38
CA GLY A 490 4.94 26.27 -17.96
C GLY A 490 4.70 26.41 -16.45
N LEU A 491 5.53 25.79 -15.61
CA LEU A 491 5.36 25.83 -14.15
C LEU A 491 6.53 26.58 -13.49
N PRO A 492 6.26 27.35 -12.42
CA PRO A 492 7.21 28.31 -11.85
C PRO A 492 8.48 27.64 -11.33
N ALA A 493 9.61 28.35 -11.46
CA ALA A 493 10.97 27.86 -11.23
C ALA A 493 11.28 27.43 -9.77
N ASP A 494 10.33 27.57 -8.85
CA ASP A 494 10.46 27.32 -7.42
C ASP A 494 9.61 26.14 -6.90
N ARG A 495 8.95 25.38 -7.79
CA ARG A 495 8.29 24.12 -7.44
C ARG A 495 8.72 23.01 -8.38
N ASP A 496 9.56 22.12 -7.86
CA ASP A 496 9.79 20.78 -8.42
C ASP A 496 8.45 20.06 -8.54
N LEU A 497 7.83 20.18 -9.71
CA LEU A 497 6.73 19.28 -10.05
C LEU A 497 7.33 17.94 -10.33
N VAL A 498 7.07 17.09 -9.35
CA VAL A 498 7.42 15.69 -9.33
C VAL A 498 7.26 15.10 -10.69
N VAL A 499 8.41 14.83 -11.27
CA VAL A 499 8.50 14.21 -12.56
C VAL A 499 7.91 12.81 -12.39
N ARG A 500 6.70 12.64 -12.94
CA ARG A 500 5.87 11.43 -13.13
C ARG A 500 6.26 10.24 -12.24
N HIS A 501 5.38 9.84 -11.32
CA HIS A 501 5.36 8.60 -10.51
C HIS A 501 6.71 8.02 -10.06
N HIS A 502 7.64 7.68 -10.94
CA HIS A 502 8.86 6.95 -10.66
C HIS A 502 10.12 7.82 -10.82
N ARG A 503 10.79 8.09 -9.69
CA ARG A 503 12.04 8.84 -9.60
C ARG A 503 13.24 7.90 -9.82
N PRO A 504 14.12 8.16 -10.80
CA PRO A 504 15.34 7.36 -10.99
C PRO A 504 16.31 7.61 -9.83
N VAL A 505 16.88 6.53 -9.30
CA VAL A 505 18.03 6.55 -8.40
C VAL A 505 19.24 6.12 -9.21
N LEU A 506 20.22 7.01 -9.31
CA LEU A 506 21.43 6.79 -10.09
C LEU A 506 22.38 5.86 -9.32
N PRO A 507 23.11 4.98 -10.02
CA PRO A 507 24.00 3.98 -9.43
C PRO A 507 25.27 4.57 -8.81
#